data_AF-A0A6B9ZNN1-F1
#
_entry.id   AF-A0A6B9ZNN1-F1
#
_cell.length_a   1.000
_cell.length_b   1.000
_cell.length_c   1.000
_cell.angle_alpha   90.00
_cell.angle_beta   90.00
_cell.angle_gamma   90.00
#
_symmetry.space_group_name_H-M   'P 1'
#
loop_
_entity.id
_entity.type
_entity.pdbx_description
1 polymer ?
#
loop_
_entity_poly.entity_id
_entity_poly.type
_entity_poly.pdbx_seq_one_letter_code
_entity_poly.pdbx_strand_id
1 'polypeptide(L)' 'MPRSKPTIDVVKKLAEVLDTTVGYLLGESEDRELLKDPSMLRRLNDIAKFPEPDKMCILYALDAMINNVKLKAIH' A
#
# COMPACT_ATOMS: atom_id res chain seq x y z
N MET A 1 -22.14 16.90 8.30
CA MET A 1 -20.82 17.18 7.70
C MET A 1 -20.68 16.39 6.41
N PRO A 2 -20.37 17.00 5.25
CA PRO A 2 -20.27 16.24 4.01
C PRO A 2 -18.97 15.43 4.03
N ARG A 3 -19.06 14.11 3.83
CA ARG A 3 -17.89 13.28 3.51
C ARG A 3 -17.39 13.75 2.16
N SER A 4 -16.24 14.41 2.10
CA SER A 4 -15.54 14.68 0.85
C SER A 4 -15.09 13.35 0.27
N LYS A 5 -15.95 12.72 -0.54
CA LYS A 5 -15.55 11.59 -1.37
C LYS A 5 -14.43 12.10 -2.29
N PRO A 6 -13.24 11.48 -2.30
CA PRO A 6 -12.21 11.87 -3.26
C PRO A 6 -12.80 11.75 -4.66
N THR A 7 -12.55 12.76 -5.51
CA THR A 7 -12.96 12.73 -6.91
C THR A 7 -12.35 11.50 -7.57
N ILE A 8 -13.09 10.83 -8.45
CA ILE A 8 -12.68 9.56 -9.10
C ILE A 8 -11.27 9.65 -9.70
N ASP A 9 -10.89 10.82 -10.22
CA ASP A 9 -9.56 11.05 -10.80
C ASP A 9 -8.40 10.95 -9.80
N VAL A 10 -8.63 11.35 -8.54
CA VAL A 10 -7.63 11.20 -7.47
C VAL A 10 -7.46 9.73 -7.12
N VAL A 11 -8.57 8.98 -7.08
CA VAL A 11 -8.55 7.54 -6.81
C VAL A 11 -7.86 6.77 -7.94
N LYS A 12 -8.10 7.13 -9.20
CA LYS A 12 -7.42 6.55 -10.37
C LYS A 12 -5.91 6.77 -10.34
N LYS A 13 -5.47 8.01 -10.08
CA LYS A 13 -4.03 8.32 -9.97
C LYS A 13 -3.36 7.56 -8.83
N LEU A 14 -4.03 7.41 -7.70
CA LEU A 14 -3.53 6.61 -6.59
C LEU A 14 -3.47 5.11 -6.95
N ALA A 15 -4.47 4.61 -7.67
CA ALA A 15 -4.49 3.22 -8.14
C ALA A 15 -3.32 2.95 -9.09
N GLU A 16 -3.05 3.86 -10.03
CA GLU A 16 -1.92 3.79 -10.95
C GLU A 16 -0.56 3.87 -10.25
N VAL A 17 -0.41 4.77 -9.27
CA VAL A 17 0.85 4.93 -8.51
C VAL A 17 1.12 3.73 -7.60
N LEU A 18 0.07 3.15 -7.03
CA LEU A 18 0.16 2.01 -6.11
C LEU A 18 0.05 0.65 -6.82
N ASP A 19 0.01 0.64 -8.15
CA ASP A 19 -0.22 -0.55 -9.00
C ASP A 19 -1.36 -1.44 -8.48
N THR A 20 -2.48 -0.80 -8.14
CA THR A 20 -3.67 -1.45 -7.58
C THR A 20 -4.91 -1.04 -8.36
N THR A 21 -6.08 -1.54 -7.98
CA THR A 21 -7.35 -1.22 -8.65
C THR A 21 -8.10 -0.12 -7.90
N VAL A 22 -8.87 0.67 -8.64
CA VAL A 22 -9.79 1.66 -8.06
C VAL A 22 -10.79 0.98 -7.11
N GLY A 23 -11.24 -0.24 -7.41
CA GLY A 23 -12.10 -1.04 -6.53
C GLY A 23 -11.46 -1.36 -5.18
N TYR A 24 -10.15 -1.66 -5.16
CA TYR A 24 -9.38 -1.85 -3.92
C TYR A 24 -9.40 -0.58 -3.06
N LEU A 25 -9.18 0.59 -3.67
CA LEU A 25 -9.17 1.88 -2.97
C LEU A 25 -10.56 2.34 -2.50
N LEU A 26 -11.62 1.91 -3.18
CA LEU A 26 -13.00 2.19 -2.80
C LEU A 26 -13.55 1.22 -1.74
N GLY A 27 -12.75 0.23 -1.32
CA GLY A 27 -13.13 -0.74 -0.30
C GLY A 27 -14.12 -1.79 -0.80
N GLU A 28 -14.08 -2.09 -2.10
CA GLU A 28 -14.80 -3.21 -2.72
C GLU A 28 -14.10 -4.56 -2.42
N SER A 29 -12.94 -4.53 -1.77
CA SER A 29 -12.18 -5.68 -1.28
C SER A 29 -12.31 -5.83 0.25
N GLU A 30 -12.23 -7.06 0.76
CA GLU A 30 -12.30 -7.37 2.20
C GLU A 30 -11.09 -6.81 2.99
N ASP A 31 -9.99 -6.47 2.32
CA ASP A 31 -8.74 -5.91 2.86
C ASP A 31 -8.82 -4.44 3.33
N ARG A 32 -9.96 -4.00 3.87
CA ARG A 32 -10.20 -2.60 4.27
C ARG A 32 -9.27 -2.10 5.39
N GLU A 33 -8.56 -2.99 6.08
CA GLU A 33 -7.71 -2.60 7.22
C GLU A 33 -6.39 -1.98 6.79
N LEU A 34 -5.83 -2.39 5.65
CA LEU A 34 -4.58 -1.81 5.12
C LEU A 34 -4.73 -0.32 4.77
N LEU A 35 -5.88 0.06 4.20
CA LEU A 35 -6.17 1.44 3.83
C LEU A 35 -6.63 2.30 5.01
N LYS A 36 -6.97 1.68 6.16
CA LYS A 36 -7.34 2.37 7.40
C LYS A 36 -6.15 2.86 8.20
N ASP A 37 -4.92 2.43 7.89
CA ASP A 37 -3.70 2.93 8.51
C ASP A 37 -3.00 3.96 7.59
N PRO A 38 -3.19 5.27 7.82
CA PRO A 38 -2.54 6.33 7.05
C PRO A 38 -1.02 6.24 7.08
N SER A 39 -0.44 5.69 8.14
CA SER A 39 1.02 5.58 8.31
C SER A 39 1.59 4.51 7.39
N MET A 40 0.88 3.39 7.24
CA MET A 40 1.25 2.32 6.30
C MET A 40 1.17 2.80 4.85
N LEU A 41 0.12 3.53 4.49
CA LEU A 41 -0.02 4.10 3.15
C LEU A 41 1.08 5.14 2.83
N ARG A 42 1.44 5.97 3.82
CA ARG A 42 2.51 6.95 3.64
C ARG A 42 3.84 6.28 3.32
N ARG A 43 4.19 5.22 4.05
CA ARG A 43 5.41 4.43 3.82
C ARG A 43 5.43 3.82 2.42
N LEU A 44 4.32 3.24 1.98
CA LEU A 44 4.22 2.66 0.63
C LEU A 44 4.40 3.74 -0.46
N ASN A 45 3.78 4.91 -0.27
CA ASN A 45 3.92 6.04 -1.18
C ASN A 45 5.35 6.62 -1.21
N ASP A 46 6.04 6.63 -0.07
CA ASP A 46 7.44 7.07 -0.01
C ASP A 46 8.36 6.07 -0.72
N ILE A 47 8.17 4.76 -0.50
CA ILE A 47 8.92 3.69 -1.19
C ILE A 47 8.70 3.76 -2.71
N ALA A 48 7.47 4.04 -3.15
CA ALA A 48 7.15 4.17 -4.58
C ALA A 48 7.85 5.37 -5.26
N LYS A 49 8.22 6.40 -4.49
CA LYS A 49 8.90 7.60 -4.99
C LYS A 49 10.43 7.51 -4.98
N PHE A 50 10.99 6.47 -4.37
CA PHE A 50 12.43 6.31 -4.32
C PHE A 50 13.01 5.87 -5.67
N PRO A 51 14.29 6.18 -5.93
CA PRO A 51 15.00 5.64 -7.07
C PRO A 51 14.93 4.11 -7.10
N GLU A 52 14.82 3.52 -8.30
CA GLU A 52 14.78 2.07 -8.53
C GLU A 52 15.76 1.25 -7.66
N PRO A 53 17.06 1.60 -7.55
CA PRO A 53 18.00 0.81 -6.74
C PRO A 53 17.66 0.81 -5.25
N ASP A 54 17.26 1.94 -4.70
CA ASP A 54 16.92 2.08 -3.28
C ASP A 54 15.59 1.38 -2.97
N LYS A 55 14.61 1.56 -3.86
CA LYS A 55 13.30 0.89 -3.80
C LYS A 55 13.48 -0.63 -3.77
N MET A 56 14.30 -1.20 -4.65
CA MET A 56 14.55 -2.64 -4.71
C MET A 56 15.21 -3.17 -3.43
N CYS A 57 16.17 -2.46 -2.87
CA CYS A 57 16.81 -2.85 -1.61
C CYS A 57 15.81 -2.85 -0.44
N ILE A 58 14.95 -1.83 -0.37
CA ILE A 58 13.94 -1.72 0.68
C ILE A 58 12.89 -2.82 0.57
N LEU A 59 12.40 -3.09 -0.64
CA LEU A 59 11.42 -4.16 -0.88
C LEU A 59 12.01 -5.53 -0.54
N TYR A 60 13.27 -5.79 -0.94
CA TYR A 60 13.95 -7.04 -0.60
C TYR A 60 14.07 -7.26 0.91
N ALA A 61 14.46 -6.23 1.66
CA ALA A 61 14.54 -6.29 3.12
C ALA A 61 13.16 -6.50 3.76
N LEU A 62 12.13 -5.81 3.23
CA LEU A 62 10.75 -5.96 3.68
C LEU A 62 10.25 -7.40 3.50
N ASP A 63 10.48 -7.99 2.33
CA ASP A 63 10.11 -9.37 2.02
C ASP A 63 10.82 -10.37 2.94
N ALA A 64 12.12 -10.16 3.20
CA ALA A 64 12.88 -10.99 4.13
C ALA A 64 12.30 -10.92 5.55
N MET A 65 11.95 -9.73 6.03
CA MET A 65 11.33 -9.55 7.35
C MET A 65 9.93 -10.18 7.43
N ILE A 66 9.10 -10.00 6.41
CA ILE A 66 7.75 -10.60 6.34
C ILE A 66 7.86 -12.13 6.35
N ASN A 67 8.77 -12.69 5.54
CA ASN A 67 8.98 -14.13 5.50
C ASN A 67 9.45 -14.67 6.86
N ASN A 68 10.36 -13.97 7.54
CA ASN A 68 10.81 -14.35 8.88
C ASN A 68 9.65 -14.38 9.89
N VAL A 69 8.78 -13.37 9.87
CA VAL A 69 7.60 -13.33 10.76
C VAL A 69 6.62 -14.47 10.42
N LYS A 70 6.34 -14.71 9.13
CA LYS A 70 5.48 -15.81 8.69
C LYS A 70 6.03 -17.18 9.10
N LEU A 71 7.34 -17.39 8.95
CA LEU A 71 8.00 -18.64 9.37
C LEU A 71 7.92 -18.84 10.88
N LYS A 72 8.06 -17.78 11.68
CA LYS A 72 7.91 -17.83 13.13
C LYS A 72 6.47 -18.12 13.58
N ALA A 73 5.47 -17.73 12.79
CA ALA A 73 4.05 -17.98 13.10
C ALA A 73 3.59 -19.41 12.75
N ILE A 74 4.40 -20.18 12.01
CA ILE A 74 4.15 -21.58 11.66
C ILE A 74 4.73 -22.54 12.71
N HIS A 75 5.48 -22.02 13.69
CA HIS A 75 5.96 -22.74 14.88
C HIS A 75 5.18 -22.30 16.12
#